data_AF-A0A382DH48-F1
#
_entry.id   AF-A0A382DH48-F1
#
_cell.length_a   1.000
_cell.length_b   1.000
_cell.length_c   1.000
_cell.angle_alpha   90.00
_cell.angle_beta   90.00
_cell.angle_gamma   90.00
#
_symmetry.space_group_name_H-M   'P 1'
#
loop_
_entity.id
_entity.type
_entity.pdbx_description
1 polymer ?
#
loop_
_entity_poly.entity_id
_entity_poly.type
_entity_poly.pdbx_seq_one_letter_code
_entity_poly.pdbx_strand_id
1 'polypeptide(L)' 'MRLLLIAAAALLIASPAQAQLAPKNAMGVTYGHVHLNVADVDASMLLFAEHFGGEVVVKGSLHTVKFPNFLVAFA' A
#
# COMPACT_ATOMS: atom_id res chain seq x y z
N MET A 1 -30.34 -31.19 3.75
CA MET A 1 -30.60 -30.65 2.40
C MET A 1 -30.67 -29.12 2.34
N ARG A 2 -31.48 -28.44 3.17
CA ARG A 2 -31.63 -26.96 3.12
C ARG A 2 -30.30 -26.18 3.24
N LEU A 3 -29.42 -26.59 4.15
CA LEU A 3 -28.10 -25.96 4.32
C LEU A 3 -27.21 -26.11 3.08
N LEU A 4 -27.25 -27.26 2.40
CA LEU A 4 -26.50 -27.51 1.17
C LEU A 4 -27.00 -26.62 0.02
N LEU A 5 -28.33 -26.45 -0.09
CA LEU A 5 -28.93 -25.59 -1.10
C LEU A 5 -28.59 -24.10 -0.87
N ILE A 6 -28.57 -23.66 0.39
CA ILE A 6 -28.18 -22.29 0.76
C ILE A 6 -26.70 -22.04 0.43
N ALA A 7 -25.82 -22.99 0.76
CA ALA A 7 -24.39 -22.88 0.46
C ALA A 7 -24.12 -22.84 -1.06
N ALA A 8 -24.82 -23.68 -1.84
CA ALA A 8 -24.72 -23.67 -3.30
C ALA A 8 -25.22 -22.35 -3.91
N ALA A 9 -26.33 -21.81 -3.39
CA ALA A 9 -26.85 -20.51 -3.85
C ALA A 9 -25.89 -19.35 -3.51
N ALA A 10 -25.22 -19.39 -2.35
CA ALA A 10 -24.23 -18.38 -1.95
C ALA A 10 -22.99 -18.38 -2.88
N LEU A 11 -22.55 -19.55 -3.35
CA LEU A 11 -21.43 -19.67 -4.28
C LEU A 11 -21.73 -19.08 -5.66
N LEU A 12 -22.99 -19.08 -6.11
CA LEU A 12 -23.39 -18.51 -7.41
C LEU A 12 -23.30 -16.98 -7.47
N ILE A 13 -23.32 -16.31 -6.32
CA ILE A 13 -23.20 -14.84 -6.20
C ILE A 13 -21.83 -14.40 -5.66
N ALA A 14 -20.93 -15.35 -5.41
CA ALA A 14 -19.59 -15.04 -4.95
C ALA A 14 -18.80 -14.35 -6.08
N SER A 15 -18.41 -13.10 -5.85
CA SER A 15 -17.49 -12.39 -6.77
C SER A 15 -16.05 -12.80 -6.47
N PRO A 16 -15.18 -12.92 -7.49
CA PRO A 16 -13.77 -13.20 -7.26
C PRO A 16 -13.13 -12.05 -6.47
N ALA A 17 -12.59 -12.37 -5.30
CA ALA A 17 -11.75 -11.42 -4.57
C ALA A 17 -10.44 -11.23 -5.35
N GLN A 18 -10.30 -10.08 -6.00
CA GLN A 18 -9.06 -9.71 -6.68
C GLN A 18 -8.03 -9.31 -5.61
N ALA A 19 -7.12 -10.23 -5.27
CA ALA A 19 -5.91 -9.94 -4.50
C ALA A 19 -4.67 -9.80 -5.41
N GLN A 20 -4.89 -9.44 -6.68
CA GLN A 20 -3.80 -9.33 -7.65
C GLN A 20 -2.88 -8.16 -7.26
N LEU A 21 -1.58 -8.45 -7.22
CA LEU A 21 -0.56 -7.43 -6.97
C LEU A 21 -0.71 -6.28 -7.98
N ALA A 22 -0.34 -5.07 -7.56
CA ALA A 22 -0.32 -3.91 -8.44
C ALA A 22 0.42 -4.24 -9.76
N PRO A 23 -0.11 -3.85 -10.92
CA PRO A 23 0.52 -4.15 -12.21
C PRO A 23 1.98 -3.69 -12.21
N LYS A 24 2.87 -4.49 -12.81
CA LYS A 24 4.29 -4.15 -12.97
C LYS A 24 4.46 -2.85 -13.75
N ASN A 25 5.42 -2.00 -13.37
CA ASN A 25 5.78 -0.83 -14.19
C ASN A 25 6.55 -1.26 -15.46
N ALA A 26 6.96 -0.31 -16.30
CA ALA A 26 7.69 -0.57 -17.54
C ALA A 26 8.99 -1.38 -17.37
N MET A 27 9.60 -1.32 -16.18
CA MET A 27 10.81 -2.07 -15.81
C MET A 27 10.50 -3.47 -15.27
N GLY A 28 9.23 -3.86 -15.18
CA GLY A 28 8.80 -5.17 -14.67
C GLY A 28 8.71 -5.28 -13.15
N VAL A 29 8.85 -4.19 -12.41
CA VAL A 29 8.78 -4.14 -10.94
C VAL A 29 7.72 -3.14 -10.50
N THR A 30 7.01 -3.37 -9.41
CA THR A 30 6.18 -2.33 -8.79
C THR A 30 6.60 -2.15 -7.34
N TYR A 31 7.04 -0.94 -7.03
CA TYR A 31 7.42 -0.57 -5.68
C TYR A 31 6.16 -0.40 -4.83
N GLY A 32 6.05 -1.16 -3.75
CA GLY A 32 5.01 -0.93 -2.75
C GLY A 32 5.44 0.19 -1.81
N HIS A 33 6.49 -0.08 -1.03
CA HIS A 33 7.04 0.86 -0.08
C HIS A 33 8.49 0.50 0.29
N VAL A 34 9.24 1.47 0.82
CA VAL A 34 10.59 1.28 1.36
C VAL A 34 10.63 1.75 2.81
N HIS A 35 11.42 1.07 3.63
CA HIS A 35 11.66 1.46 5.03
C HIS A 35 13.08 1.99 5.16
N LEU A 36 13.23 3.16 5.76
CA LEU A 36 14.51 3.79 6.02
C LEU A 36 14.65 4.00 7.52
N ASN A 37 15.72 3.44 8.09
CA ASN A 37 16.14 3.79 9.44
C ASN A 37 16.95 5.08 9.36
N VAL A 38 16.49 6.11 10.05
CA VAL A 38 17.08 7.45 9.95
C VAL A 38 17.42 8.00 11.33
N ALA A 39 18.40 8.91 11.38
CA ALA A 39 18.79 9.55 12.64
C ALA A 39 17.72 10.54 13.14
N ASP A 40 16.96 11.14 12.22
CA ASP A 40 15.92 12.11 12.50
C ASP A 40 14.75 11.91 11.52
N VAL A 41 13.60 11.49 12.04
CA VAL A 41 12.40 11.20 11.27
C VAL A 41 11.77 12.48 10.73
N ASP A 42 11.68 13.53 11.53
CA ASP A 42 11.02 14.78 11.16
C ASP A 42 11.81 15.49 10.05
N ALA A 43 13.14 15.57 10.20
CA ALA A 43 14.01 16.11 9.17
C ALA A 43 13.93 15.31 7.86
N SER A 44 13.85 13.97 7.96
CA SER A 44 13.73 13.11 6.78
C SER A 44 12.38 13.32 6.08
N MET A 45 11.26 13.39 6.81
CA MET A 45 9.95 13.65 6.21
C MET A 45 9.93 14.99 5.47
N LEU A 46 10.47 16.05 6.07
CA LEU A 46 10.55 17.37 5.44
C LEU A 46 11.42 17.34 4.18
N LEU A 47 12.59 16.69 4.24
CA LEU A 47 13.45 16.50 3.07
C LEU A 47 12.69 15.84 1.91
N PHE A 48 12.06 14.70 2.16
CA PHE A 48 11.33 13.95 1.13
C PHE A 48 10.08 14.69 0.63
N ALA A 49 9.39 15.44 1.48
CA ALA A 49 8.23 16.21 1.08
C ALA A 49 8.62 17.45 0.25
N GLU A 50 9.50 18.29 0.80
CA GLU A 50 9.81 19.60 0.23
C GLU A 50 10.75 19.53 -0.99
N HIS A 51 11.73 18.61 -0.97
CA HIS A 51 12.76 18.57 -2.01
C HIS A 51 12.49 17.53 -3.09
N PHE A 52 11.73 16.49 -2.78
CA PHE A 52 11.39 15.42 -3.72
C PHE A 52 9.92 15.42 -4.15
N GLY A 53 9.09 16.34 -3.64
CA GLY A 53 7.70 16.49 -4.03
C GLY A 53 6.78 15.42 -3.44
N GLY A 54 7.13 14.85 -2.30
CA GLY A 54 6.32 13.88 -1.59
C GLY A 54 5.21 14.52 -0.75
N GLU A 55 4.14 13.77 -0.50
CA GLU A 55 3.06 14.15 0.40
C GLU A 55 3.29 13.50 1.78
N VAL A 56 3.38 14.27 2.86
CA VAL A 56 3.46 13.70 4.22
C VAL A 56 2.12 13.05 4.56
N VAL A 57 2.16 11.76 4.91
CA VAL A 57 0.97 10.99 5.28
C VAL A 57 1.24 10.19 6.55
N VAL A 58 0.27 10.17 7.45
CA VAL A 58 0.33 9.35 8.67
C VAL A 58 -0.49 8.09 8.45
N LYS A 59 0.13 6.91 8.56
CA LYS A 59 -0.53 5.60 8.46
C LYS A 59 -0.38 4.83 9.75
N GLY A 60 -1.35 4.96 10.65
CA GLY A 60 -1.27 4.38 11.99
C GLY A 60 -0.11 5.02 12.76
N SER A 61 0.82 4.20 13.25
CA SER A 61 2.04 4.66 13.92
C SER A 61 3.21 4.95 12.97
N LEU A 62 3.04 4.78 11.66
CA LEU A 62 4.13 4.98 10.69
C LEU A 62 4.19 6.43 10.21
N HIS A 63 5.37 7.02 10.34
CA HIS A 63 5.76 8.28 9.69
C HIS A 63 6.08 7.99 8.23
N THR A 64 5.29 8.52 7.30
CA THR A 64 5.46 8.21 5.88
C THR A 64 5.41 9.42 4.97
N VAL A 65 6.13 9.35 3.86
CA VAL A 65 5.99 10.25 2.72
C VAL A 65 5.53 9.44 1.51
N LYS A 66 4.46 9.91 0.86
CA LYS A 66 3.84 9.27 -0.30
C LYS A 66 4.25 9.95 -1.59
N PHE A 67 4.58 9.12 -2.56
CA PHE A 67 4.76 9.47 -3.95
C PHE A 67 3.64 8.81 -4.79
N PRO A 68 3.44 9.21 -6.06
CA PRO A 68 2.40 8.63 -6.91
C PRO A 68 2.43 7.10 -6.98
N ASN A 69 3.63 6.51 -6.92
CA ASN A 69 3.83 5.09 -7.17
C ASN A 69 4.40 4.30 -5.98
N PHE A 70 4.75 4.93 -4.86
CA PHE A 70 5.29 4.23 -3.69
C PHE A 70 5.24 5.07 -2.40
N LEU A 71 5.49 4.42 -1.26
CA LEU A 71 5.61 5.06 0.05
C LEU A 71 7.02 4.91 0.61
N VAL A 72 7.51 5.93 1.30
CA VAL A 72 8.69 5.86 2.16
C VAL A 72 8.22 5.87 3.60
N ALA A 73 8.61 4.87 4.39
CA ALA A 73 8.36 4.80 5.83
C ALA A 73 9.66 5.03 6.60
N PHE A 74 9.57 5.81 7.67
CA PHE A 74 10.70 6.18 8.51
C PHE A 74 10.57 5.51 9.89
N ALA A 75 11.71 5.03 10.38
CA ALA A 75 11.87 4.42 11.70
C ALA A 75 13.19 4.88 12.34
#